data_AF-A0ABD5UT37-F1
#
_entry.id   AF-A0ABD5UT37-F1
#
_cell.length_a   1.000
_cell.length_b   1.000
_cell.length_c   1.000
_cell.angle_alpha   90.00
_cell.angle_beta   90.00
_cell.angle_gamma   90.00
#
_symmetry.space_group_name_H-M   'P 1'
#
loop_
_entity.id
_entity.type
_entity.pdbx_description
1 polymer ?
#
loop_
_entity_poly.entity_id
_entity_poly.type
_entity_poly.pdbx_seq_one_letter_code
_entity_poly.pdbx_strand_id
1 'polypeptide(L)' 'MSAISHDRPRYATPTRVDVTDCRTDRIADRMRMNRVRGSEVHLERRGGKTYLVTTPEE' A
#
# COMPACT_ATOMS: atom_id res chain seq x y z
N MET A 1 -12.03 -9.42 -28.77
CA MET A 1 -11.07 -8.79 -27.83
C MET A 1 -11.60 -9.01 -26.43
N SER A 2 -11.02 -9.93 -25.66
CA SER A 2 -11.43 -10.15 -24.28
C SER A 2 -10.73 -9.14 -23.39
N ALA A 3 -11.49 -8.21 -22.83
CA ALA A 3 -11.01 -7.41 -21.72
C ALA A 3 -10.76 -8.36 -20.55
N ILE A 4 -9.50 -8.68 -20.29
CA ILE A 4 -9.10 -9.37 -19.07
C ILE A 4 -9.37 -8.37 -17.94
N SER A 5 -10.56 -8.48 -17.35
CA SER A 5 -10.83 -7.89 -16.05
C SER A 5 -9.79 -8.48 -15.11
N HIS A 6 -8.72 -7.76 -14.81
CA HIS A 6 -7.82 -8.12 -13.73
C HIS A 6 -8.61 -7.97 -12.42
N ASP A 7 -9.44 -8.97 -12.12
CA ASP A 7 -10.11 -9.18 -10.84
C ASP A 7 -9.17 -9.91 -9.87
N ARG A 8 -7.87 -9.66 -10.01
CA ARG A 8 -6.84 -10.06 -9.07
C ARG A 8 -6.20 -8.79 -8.54
N PRO A 9 -5.98 -8.67 -7.21
CA PRO A 9 -5.23 -7.54 -6.68
C PRO A 9 -3.89 -7.48 -7.44
N ARG A 10 -3.59 -6.31 -8.02
CA ARG A 10 -2.39 -6.05 -8.84
C ARG A 10 -1.07 -6.36 -8.12
N TYR A 11 -1.14 -6.64 -6.82
CA TYR A 11 -0.05 -7.07 -5.97
C TYR A 11 -0.51 -8.32 -5.22
N ALA A 12 0.04 -9.49 -5.57
CA ALA A 12 -0.20 -10.75 -4.86
C ALA A 12 0.67 -10.89 -3.59
N THR A 13 1.42 -9.83 -3.25
CA THR A 13 2.34 -9.78 -2.12
C THR A 13 2.17 -8.46 -1.36
N PRO A 14 2.28 -8.48 -0.03
CA PRO A 14 2.23 -7.26 0.78
C PRO A 14 3.23 -6.23 0.27
N THR A 15 2.73 -5.04 -0.10
CA THR A 15 3.58 -3.93 -0.54
C THR A 15 3.97 -3.13 0.69
N ARG A 16 5.27 -3.00 0.93
CA ARG A 16 5.85 -2.25 2.05
C ARG A 16 6.71 -1.11 1.51
N VAL A 17 6.36 0.12 1.89
CA VAL A 17 7.04 1.34 1.45
C VAL A 17 7.59 2.08 2.66
N ASP A 18 8.90 2.32 2.70
CA ASP A 18 9.54 3.15 3.74
C ASP A 18 9.06 4.60 3.58
N VAL A 19 8.49 5.15 4.65
CA VAL A 19 8.02 6.53 4.76
C VAL A 19 8.64 7.25 5.96
N THR A 20 9.77 6.76 6.47
CA THR A 20 10.44 7.32 7.65
C THR A 20 10.70 8.81 7.52
N ASP A 21 11.17 9.25 6.35
CA ASP A 21 11.46 10.66 6.04
C ASP A 21 10.29 11.37 5.34
N CYS A 22 9.12 10.74 5.26
CA CYS A 22 7.95 11.34 4.65
C CYS A 22 7.36 12.38 5.60
N ARG A 23 7.16 13.60 5.10
CA ARG A 23 6.43 14.62 5.86
C ARG A 23 5.02 14.14 6.17
N THR A 24 4.57 14.38 7.40
CA THR A 24 3.27 13.92 7.91
C THR A 24 2.10 14.38 7.04
N ASP A 25 2.18 15.62 6.51
CA ASP A 25 1.17 16.20 5.60
C ASP A 25 1.05 15.45 4.26
N ARG A 26 2.07 14.68 3.87
CA ARG A 26 2.10 13.88 2.63
C ARG A 26 1.76 12.41 2.84
N ILE A 27 1.59 11.95 4.08
CA ILE A 27 1.30 10.53 4.36
C ILE A 27 -0.03 10.13 3.74
N ALA A 28 -1.07 10.96 3.82
CA ALA A 28 -2.38 10.67 3.24
C ALA A 28 -2.32 10.54 1.70
N ASP A 29 -1.51 11.37 1.03
CA ASP A 29 -1.28 11.26 -0.41
C ASP A 29 -0.55 9.96 -0.75
N ARG A 30 0.45 9.61 0.06
CA ARG A 30 1.22 8.37 -0.12
C ARG A 30 0.36 7.13 0.11
N MET A 31 -0.57 7.16 1.07
CA MET A 31 -1.57 6.11 1.26
C MET A 31 -2.45 5.94 0.03
N ARG A 32 -2.96 7.04 -0.54
CA ARG A 32 -3.79 6.99 -1.76
C ARG A 32 -3.05 6.41 -2.95
N MET A 33 -1.78 6.78 -3.14
CA MET A 33 -0.94 6.27 -4.22
C MET A 33 -0.63 4.77 -4.10
N ASN A 34 -0.56 4.25 -2.88
CA ASN A 34 -0.24 2.84 -2.62
C ASN A 34 -1.49 1.99 -2.33
N ARG A 35 -2.69 2.57 -2.46
CA ARG A 35 -3.94 1.86 -2.21
C ARG A 35 -4.13 0.77 -3.26
N VAL A 36 -4.28 -0.45 -2.79
CA VAL A 36 -4.68 -1.60 -3.61
C VAL A 36 -6.19 -1.81 -3.43
N ARG A 37 -6.88 -2.17 -4.52
CA ARG A 37 -8.33 -2.44 -4.48
C ARG A 37 -8.58 -3.67 -3.61
N GLY A 38 -9.51 -3.57 -2.65
CA GLY A 38 -9.80 -4.64 -1.70
C GLY A 38 -8.68 -4.82 -0.67
N SER A 39 -8.05 -3.73 -0.23
CA SER A 39 -6.97 -3.80 0.75
C SER A 39 -6.92 -2.54 1.60
N GLU A 40 -6.73 -2.72 2.89
CA GLU A 40 -6.44 -1.61 3.80
C GLU A 40 -4.96 -1.23 3.75
N VAL A 41 -4.69 0.07 3.90
CA VAL A 41 -3.34 0.61 4.03
C VAL A 41 -3.15 1.09 5.46
N HIS A 42 -2.12 0.60 6.14
CA HIS A 42 -1.80 0.98 7.51
C HIS A 42 -0.34 1.39 7.67
N LEU A 43 -0.04 2.05 8.79
CA LEU A 43 1.33 2.42 9.17
C LEU A 43 1.90 1.37 10.13
N GLU A 44 3.08 0.85 9.82
CA GLU A 44 3.86 0.03 10.74
C GLU A 44 5.13 0.78 11.16
N ARG A 45 5.51 0.67 12.44
CA ARG A 45 6.82 1.10 12.92
C ARG A 45 7.68 -0.13 13.24
N ARG A 46 8.86 -0.24 12.62
CA ARG A 46 9.77 -1.37 12.81
C ARG A 46 11.22 -0.92 12.70
N GLY A 47 12.06 -1.30 13.67
CA GLY A 47 13.50 -1.00 13.64
C GLY A 47 13.81 0.50 13.52
N GLY A 48 13.01 1.36 14.17
CA GLY A 48 13.16 2.81 14.08
C GLY A 48 12.61 3.45 12.80
N LYS A 49 12.12 2.65 11.86
CA LYS A 49 11.57 3.10 10.58
C LYS A 49 10.05 3.04 10.57
N THR A 50 9.43 3.86 9.74
CA THR A 50 7.99 3.88 9.52
C THR A 50 7.68 3.43 8.10
N TYR A 51 6.71 2.55 7.95
CA TYR A 51 6.33 1.97 6.69
C TYR A 51 4.84 2.14 6.42
N LEU A 52 4.48 2.41 5.17
CA LEU A 52 3.15 2.13 4.67
C LEU A 52 3.10 0.68 4.20
N VAL A 53 2.12 -0.06 4.72
CA VAL A 53 1.93 -1.47 4.44
C VAL A 53 0.54 -1.66 3.89
N THR A 54 0.46 -2.38 2.78
CA THR A 54 -0.81 -2.82 2.19
C THR A 54 -0.79 -4.34 2.12
N THR A 55 -1.80 -4.96 2.71
CA THR A 55 -2.02 -6.41 2.69
C THR A 55 -3.21 -6.69 1.77
N PRO A 56 -3.02 -7.36 0.63
CA PRO A 56 -4.12 -7.84 -0.19
C PRO A 56 -5.07 -8.67 0.65
N GLU A 57 -6.38 -8.40 0.59
CA GLU A 57 -7.37 -9.36 1.06
C GLU A 57 -7.44 -10.49 0.01
N GLU A 58 -7.48 -11.74 0.48
CA GLU A 58 -7.48 -12.96 -0.35
C GLU A 58 -8.73 -13.08 -1.24
#